data_AF-A0A1I6LAF6-F1
#
_entry.id   AF-A0A1I6LAF6-F1
#
_cell.length_a   1.000
_cell.length_b   1.000
_cell.length_c   1.000
_cell.angle_alpha   90.00
_cell.angle_beta   90.00
_cell.angle_gamma   90.00
#
_symmetry.space_group_name_H-M   'P 1'
#
loop_
_entity.id
_entity.type
_entity.pdbx_description
1 polymer ?
#
loop_
_entity_poly.entity_id
_entity_poly.type
_entity_poly.pdbx_seq_one_letter_code
_entity_poly.pdbx_strand_id
1 'polypeptide(L)'
;MDGGDRTGGSSDEGETSTTQKVVMAVSILFTLSLVAYGAAQMAATPSGVAPSATVVGTDTMPNDEVAVSVRLRNPGDVGLVSVTVEADCARPPPSVQLTYVPASTRRQATLVCPAGTTDPNVSVANWVMA
;
A
#
# COMPACT_ATOMS: atom_id res chain seq x y z
N MET A 1 46.71 64.18 33.76
CA MET A 1 45.50 64.93 33.36
C MET A 1 45.50 64.86 31.85
N ASP A 2 44.63 64.15 31.16
CA ASP A 2 43.34 63.52 31.46
C ASP A 2 43.16 62.49 30.33
N GLY A 3 42.70 61.26 30.56
CA GLY A 3 41.27 60.94 30.55
C GLY A 3 40.80 60.75 29.10
N GLY A 4 40.25 59.64 28.63
CA GLY A 4 39.69 58.47 29.27
C GLY A 4 38.85 57.71 28.23
N ASP A 5 38.64 56.42 28.51
CA ASP A 5 37.55 55.52 28.09
C ASP A 5 37.20 55.35 26.60
N ARG A 6 37.36 54.15 26.04
CA ARG A 6 36.44 52.99 26.19
C ARG A 6 34.99 53.36 25.88
N THR A 7 34.45 52.77 24.82
CA THR A 7 33.33 51.79 24.85
C THR A 7 32.94 51.52 23.40
N GLY A 8 32.88 50.26 22.98
CA GLY A 8 31.68 49.45 23.16
C GLY A 8 30.86 49.62 21.88
N GLY A 9 30.90 48.68 20.94
CA GLY A 9 30.11 47.47 21.11
C GLY A 9 28.66 47.81 20.85
N SER A 10 28.30 48.06 19.59
CA SER A 10 26.92 47.94 19.13
C SER A 10 26.87 46.68 18.28
N SER A 11 26.76 45.54 18.98
CA SER A 11 26.02 44.43 18.42
C SER A 11 24.64 44.99 18.10
N ASP A 12 24.38 45.28 16.83
CA ASP A 12 23.03 45.50 16.34
C ASP A 12 22.24 44.21 16.65
N GLU A 13 21.63 44.19 17.83
CA GLU A 13 20.51 43.33 18.15
C GLU A 13 19.39 43.73 17.17
N GLY A 14 19.42 43.13 15.99
CA GLY A 14 18.42 43.34 14.96
C GLY A 14 17.05 43.02 15.54
N GLU A 15 16.31 44.07 15.90
CA GLU A 15 14.93 43.99 16.35
C GLU A 15 14.10 43.38 15.22
N THR A 16 13.90 42.07 15.31
CA THR A 16 13.02 41.34 14.42
C THR A 16 11.60 41.85 14.64
N SER A 17 11.07 42.53 13.62
CA SER A 17 9.72 43.08 13.61
C SER A 17 8.69 42.00 14.02
N THR A 18 7.65 42.38 14.76
CA THR A 18 6.59 41.46 15.23
C THR A 18 6.04 40.60 14.10
N THR A 19 5.89 41.17 12.89
CA THR A 19 5.47 40.44 11.69
C THR A 19 6.46 39.35 11.31
N GLN A 20 7.77 39.65 11.34
CA GLN A 20 8.82 38.68 11.06
C GLN A 20 8.83 37.54 12.09
N LYS A 21 8.63 37.85 13.37
CA LYS A 21 8.51 36.83 14.44
C LYS A 21 7.31 35.92 14.22
N VAL A 22 6.15 36.47 13.83
CA VAL A 22 4.95 35.67 13.51
C VAL A 22 5.21 34.76 12.30
N VAL A 23 5.81 35.29 11.23
CA VAL A 23 6.15 34.48 10.05
C VAL A 23 7.14 33.37 10.39
N MET A 24 8.20 33.67 11.17
CA MET A 24 9.12 32.65 11.66
C MET A 24 8.40 31.57 12.48
N ALA A 25 7.56 31.97 13.44
CA ALA A 25 6.82 31.03 14.27
C ALA A 25 5.90 30.12 13.44
N VAL A 26 5.16 30.68 12.48
CA VAL A 26 4.30 29.90 11.57
C VAL A 26 5.14 28.95 10.71
N SER A 27 6.28 29.41 10.19
CA SER A 27 7.15 28.55 9.37
C SER A 27 7.73 27.38 10.16
N ILE A 28 8.13 27.61 11.42
CA ILE A 28 8.64 26.56 12.31
C ILE A 28 7.53 25.56 12.63
N LEU A 29 6.34 26.05 13.01
CA LEU A 29 5.19 25.19 13.29
C LEU A 29 4.79 24.36 12.07
N PHE A 30 4.77 24.97 10.89
CA PHE A 30 4.47 24.27 9.63
C PHE A 30 5.50 23.19 9.32
N THR A 31 6.80 23.51 9.49
CA THR A 31 7.89 22.55 9.27
C THR A 31 7.80 21.38 10.25
N LEU A 32 7.58 21.66 11.54
CA LEU A 32 7.38 20.61 12.56
C LEU A 32 6.15 19.76 12.25
N SER A 33 5.07 20.38 11.75
CA SER A 33 3.85 19.66 11.35
C SER A 33 4.12 18.69 10.19
N LEU A 34 4.88 19.11 9.18
CA LEU A 34 5.25 18.24 8.05
C LEU A 34 6.17 17.09 8.49
N VAL A 35 7.13 17.35 9.38
CA VAL A 35 8.02 16.30 9.92
C VAL A 35 7.22 15.29 10.76
N ALA A 36 6.34 15.77 11.63
CA ALA A 36 5.48 14.92 12.44
C ALA A 36 4.54 14.08 11.56
N TYR A 37 3.97 14.67 10.50
CA TYR A 37 3.16 13.94 9.53
C TYR A 37 3.98 12.88 8.79
N GLY A 38 5.17 13.22 8.31
CA GLY A 38 6.07 12.25 7.67
C GLY A 38 6.43 11.09 8.60
N ALA A 39 6.74 11.38 9.87
CA ALA A 39 7.01 10.36 10.89
C ALA A 39 5.78 9.47 11.16
N ALA A 40 4.57 10.05 11.22
CA ALA A 40 3.34 9.30 11.36
C ALA A 40 3.08 8.37 10.16
N GLN A 41 3.35 8.84 8.95
CA GLN A 41 3.23 8.02 7.73
C GLN A 41 4.25 6.88 7.70
N MET A 42 5.45 7.05 8.26
CA MET A 42 6.44 5.96 8.39
C MET A 42 6.10 4.97 9.50
N ALA A 43 5.37 5.40 10.54
CA ALA A 43 4.88 4.53 11.61
C ALA A 43 3.60 3.77 11.25
N ALA A 44 2.86 4.24 10.24
CA ALA A 44 1.70 3.54 9.70
C ALA A 44 2.17 2.21 9.09
N THR A 45 1.93 1.12 9.81
CA THR A 45 2.19 -0.23 9.32
C THR A 45 1.14 -0.55 8.26
N PRO A 46 1.53 -0.96 7.04
CA PRO A 46 0.57 -1.37 6.03
C PRO A 46 -0.34 -2.45 6.60
N SER A 47 -1.64 -2.33 6.37
CA SER A 47 -2.57 -3.34 6.85
C SER A 47 -2.39 -4.58 6.00
N GLY A 48 -1.76 -5.63 6.57
CA GLY A 48 -1.55 -6.92 5.93
C GLY A 48 -2.84 -7.75 5.80
N VAL A 49 -3.92 -7.13 5.31
CA VAL A 49 -5.20 -7.80 5.13
C VAL A 49 -5.06 -8.83 4.01
N ALA A 50 -5.33 -10.09 4.34
CA ALA A 50 -5.18 -11.18 3.38
C ALA A 50 -6.10 -10.97 2.16
N PRO A 51 -5.59 -11.22 0.93
CA PRO A 51 -6.43 -11.25 -0.26
C PRO A 51 -7.38 -12.45 -0.21
N SER A 52 -8.46 -12.36 -0.99
CA SER A 52 -9.47 -13.43 -1.10
C SER A 52 -9.75 -13.77 -2.55
N ALA A 53 -10.06 -15.03 -2.81
CA ALA A 53 -10.46 -15.54 -4.12
C ALA A 53 -11.87 -16.12 -4.05
N THR A 54 -12.67 -15.93 -5.10
CA THR A 54 -14.05 -16.42 -5.18
C THR A 54 -14.35 -16.87 -6.60
N VAL A 55 -15.01 -18.01 -6.78
CA VAL A 55 -15.51 -18.41 -8.09
C VAL A 55 -16.64 -17.47 -8.50
N VAL A 56 -16.61 -17.01 -9.76
CA VAL A 56 -17.63 -16.12 -10.32
C VAL A 56 -18.30 -16.70 -11.56
N GLY A 57 -17.76 -17.79 -12.10
CA GLY A 57 -18.36 -18.52 -13.22
C GLY A 57 -17.58 -19.79 -13.53
N THR A 58 -18.27 -20.73 -14.14
CA THR A 58 -17.71 -21.97 -14.67
C THR A 58 -18.26 -22.15 -16.08
N ASP A 59 -17.39 -22.47 -17.03
CA ASP A 59 -17.74 -22.69 -18.43
C ASP A 59 -17.13 -24.00 -18.91
N THR A 60 -17.93 -24.86 -19.55
CA THR A 60 -17.41 -26.08 -20.18
C THR A 60 -16.73 -25.74 -21.50
N MET A 61 -15.48 -26.18 -21.65
CA MET A 61 -14.66 -25.99 -22.83
C MET A 61 -14.93 -27.08 -23.89
N PRO A 62 -14.55 -26.88 -25.16
CA PRO A 62 -14.79 -27.85 -26.24
C PRO A 62 -14.14 -29.23 -26.06
N ASN A 63 -13.15 -29.33 -25.18
CA ASN A 63 -12.45 -30.56 -24.80
C ASN A 63 -13.01 -31.20 -23.50
N ASP A 64 -14.25 -30.84 -23.13
CA ASP A 64 -14.95 -31.26 -21.90
C ASP A 64 -14.33 -30.77 -20.57
N GLU A 65 -13.17 -30.10 -20.59
CA GLU A 65 -12.60 -29.45 -19.41
C GLU A 65 -13.47 -28.27 -18.95
N VAL A 66 -13.29 -27.84 -17.70
CA VAL A 66 -14.07 -26.76 -17.10
C VAL A 66 -13.17 -25.56 -16.83
N ALA A 67 -13.44 -24.44 -17.52
CA ALA A 67 -12.83 -23.16 -17.23
C ALA A 67 -13.51 -22.54 -16.01
N VAL A 68 -12.74 -22.28 -14.95
CA VAL A 68 -13.22 -21.67 -13.71
C VAL A 68 -12.75 -20.22 -13.68
N SER A 69 -13.70 -19.30 -13.80
CA SER A 69 -13.45 -17.87 -13.67
C SER A 69 -13.44 -17.49 -12.20
N VAL A 70 -12.31 -16.95 -11.74
CA VAL A 70 -12.06 -16.59 -10.34
C VAL A 70 -11.87 -15.10 -10.22
N ARG A 71 -12.57 -14.49 -9.27
CA ARG A 71 -12.37 -13.11 -8.85
C ARG A 71 -11.49 -13.09 -7.61
N LEU A 72 -10.32 -12.49 -7.77
CA LEU A 72 -9.42 -12.11 -6.70
C LEU A 72 -9.78 -10.71 -6.19
N ARG A 73 -9.81 -10.52 -4.88
CA ARG A 73 -9.95 -9.23 -4.20
C ARG A 73 -8.75 -8.98 -3.30
N ASN A 74 -8.09 -7.85 -3.50
CA ASN A 74 -7.11 -7.30 -2.56
C ASN A 74 -7.80 -6.20 -1.74
N PRO A 75 -8.22 -6.46 -0.49
CA PRO A 75 -8.83 -5.45 0.37
C PRO A 75 -7.78 -4.53 1.04
N GLY A 76 -6.49 -4.84 0.94
CA GLY A 76 -5.42 -4.08 1.56
C GLY A 76 -5.26 -2.69 0.95
N ASP A 77 -4.62 -1.83 1.72
CA ASP A 77 -4.18 -0.47 1.35
C ASP A 77 -2.89 -0.48 0.53
N VAL A 78 -2.20 -1.61 0.45
CA VAL A 78 -1.01 -1.85 -0.40
C VAL A 78 -1.29 -2.80 -1.55
N GLY A 79 -0.52 -2.64 -2.62
CA GLY A 79 -0.52 -3.59 -3.74
C GLY A 79 0.13 -4.92 -3.37
N LEU A 80 -0.12 -5.94 -4.18
CA LEU A 80 0.59 -7.23 -4.12
C LEU A 80 1.54 -7.32 -5.30
N VAL A 81 2.78 -7.70 -5.03
CA VAL A 81 3.77 -8.08 -6.06
C VAL A 81 3.26 -9.32 -6.78
N SER A 82 2.82 -10.32 -6.01
CA SER A 82 2.29 -11.56 -6.54
C SER A 82 1.26 -12.19 -5.61
N VAL A 83 0.38 -13.00 -6.19
CA VAL A 83 -0.59 -13.82 -5.46
C VAL A 83 -0.91 -15.06 -6.28
N THR A 84 -0.92 -16.21 -5.61
CA THR A 84 -1.22 -17.52 -6.20
C THR A 84 -2.60 -17.96 -5.73
N VAL A 85 -3.46 -18.28 -6.70
CA VAL A 85 -4.80 -18.82 -6.47
C VAL A 85 -4.82 -20.26 -6.95
N GLU A 86 -5.44 -21.15 -6.16
CA GLU A 86 -5.57 -22.57 -6.46
C GLU A 86 -7.04 -22.98 -6.47
N ALA A 87 -7.38 -23.95 -7.32
CA ALA A 87 -8.68 -24.62 -7.32
C ALA A 87 -8.54 -26.08 -6.88
N ASP A 88 -9.49 -26.60 -6.12
CA ASP A 88 -9.45 -27.95 -5.53
C ASP A 88 -10.04 -29.05 -6.43
N CYS A 89 -9.97 -28.86 -7.75
CA CYS A 89 -10.60 -29.76 -8.72
C CYS A 89 -9.70 -30.87 -9.27
N ALA A 90 -8.39 -30.88 -8.94
CA ALA A 90 -7.47 -31.94 -9.33
C ALA A 90 -6.35 -32.13 -8.30
N ARG A 91 -5.53 -33.18 -8.50
CA ARG A 91 -4.31 -33.42 -7.73
C ARG A 91 -3.14 -33.67 -8.68
N PRO A 92 -2.12 -32.78 -8.72
CA PRO A 92 -1.98 -31.55 -7.92
C PRO A 92 -3.06 -30.49 -8.26
N PRO A 93 -3.39 -29.57 -7.33
CA PRO A 93 -4.33 -28.48 -7.58
C PRO A 93 -3.87 -27.58 -8.74
N PRO A 94 -4.71 -27.28 -9.74
CA PRO A 94 -4.37 -26.26 -10.73
C PRO A 94 -4.28 -24.90 -10.05
N SER A 95 -3.27 -24.14 -10.46
CA SER A 95 -2.95 -22.85 -9.86
C SER A 95 -2.66 -21.79 -10.91
N VAL A 96 -2.91 -20.54 -10.54
CA VAL A 96 -2.61 -19.37 -11.37
C VAL A 96 -1.97 -18.29 -10.50
N GLN A 97 -0.88 -17.73 -10.99
CA GLN A 97 -0.22 -16.60 -10.34
C GLN A 97 -0.61 -15.30 -11.04
N LEU A 98 -1.10 -14.34 -10.26
CA LEU A 98 -1.30 -12.98 -10.70
C LEU A 98 -0.16 -12.12 -10.16
N THR A 99 0.41 -11.27 -11.01
CA THR A 99 1.41 -10.27 -10.62
C THR A 99 0.81 -8.87 -10.68
N TYR A 100 1.40 -7.95 -9.91
CA TYR A 100 0.99 -6.53 -9.87
C TYR A 100 -0.51 -6.35 -9.65
N VAL A 101 -0.99 -6.68 -8.44
CA VAL A 101 -2.37 -6.49 -8.03
C VAL A 101 -2.48 -5.20 -7.20
N PRO A 102 -3.03 -4.10 -7.75
CA PRO A 102 -3.19 -2.86 -7.00
C PRO A 102 -3.95 -3.02 -5.68
N ALA A 103 -3.71 -2.09 -4.76
CA ALA A 103 -4.49 -1.93 -3.53
C ALA A 103 -5.98 -1.76 -3.83
N SER A 104 -6.85 -2.21 -2.92
CA SER A 104 -8.31 -2.00 -2.97
C SER A 104 -8.97 -2.39 -4.31
N THR A 105 -8.37 -3.34 -5.05
CA THR A 105 -8.81 -3.70 -6.40
C THR A 105 -9.36 -5.12 -6.49
N ARG A 106 -9.98 -5.41 -7.64
CA ARG A 106 -10.42 -6.74 -8.02
C ARG A 106 -9.75 -7.14 -9.34
N ARG A 107 -9.27 -8.38 -9.42
CA ARG A 107 -8.74 -8.97 -10.63
C ARG A 107 -9.49 -10.26 -10.95
N GLN A 108 -9.48 -10.64 -12.22
CA GLN A 108 -10.01 -11.93 -12.64
C GLN A 108 -8.87 -12.79 -13.17
N ALA A 109 -8.98 -14.10 -12.93
CA ALA A 109 -8.12 -15.12 -13.50
C ALA A 109 -8.98 -16.33 -13.88
N THR A 110 -8.44 -17.17 -14.74
CA THR A 110 -9.09 -18.40 -15.16
C THR A 110 -8.19 -19.57 -14.80
N LEU A 111 -8.78 -20.57 -14.14
CA LEU A 111 -8.18 -21.86 -13.85
C LEU A 111 -8.84 -22.91 -14.74
N VAL A 112 -8.11 -23.95 -15.08
CA VAL A 112 -8.63 -25.08 -15.86
C VAL A 112 -8.76 -26.28 -14.95
N CYS A 113 -9.97 -26.83 -14.90
CA CYS A 113 -10.32 -28.00 -14.12
C CYS A 113 -10.67 -29.18 -15.05
N PRO A 114 -10.49 -30.43 -14.59
CA PRO A 114 -10.89 -31.62 -15.35
C PRO A 114 -12.38 -31.66 -15.65
N ALA A 115 -12.75 -32.45 -16.67
CA ALA A 115 -14.14 -32.71 -17.03
C ALA A 115 -14.97 -33.26 -15.87
N GLY A 116 -16.24 -32.86 -15.80
CA GLY A 116 -17.16 -33.26 -14.73
C GLY A 116 -17.06 -32.45 -13.44
N THR A 117 -16.16 -31.45 -13.37
CA THR A 117 -16.11 -30.49 -12.27
C THR A 117 -17.38 -29.65 -12.25
N THR A 118 -18.08 -29.61 -11.11
CA THR A 118 -19.37 -28.90 -10.97
C THR A 118 -19.30 -27.72 -10.01
N ASP A 119 -18.59 -27.85 -8.89
CA ASP A 119 -18.44 -26.79 -7.89
C ASP A 119 -17.03 -26.79 -7.29
N PRO A 120 -16.02 -26.26 -8.01
CA PRO A 120 -14.66 -26.18 -7.51
C PRO A 120 -14.55 -25.07 -6.48
N ASN A 121 -13.99 -25.36 -5.32
CA ASN A 121 -13.60 -24.34 -4.36
C ASN A 121 -12.24 -23.73 -4.76
N VAL A 122 -12.09 -22.44 -4.47
CA VAL A 122 -10.85 -21.69 -4.78
C VAL A 122 -10.32 -21.01 -3.54
N SER A 123 -9.01 -20.96 -3.41
CA SER A 123 -8.34 -20.34 -2.27
C SER A 123 -7.08 -19.63 -2.70
N VAL A 124 -6.65 -18.66 -1.89
CA VAL A 124 -5.33 -18.05 -2.04
C VAL A 124 -4.32 -18.92 -1.32
N ALA A 125 -3.37 -19.49 -2.05
CA ALA A 125 -2.31 -20.33 -1.48
C ALA A 125 -1.16 -19.50 -0.90
N ASN A 126 -0.76 -18.42 -1.58
CA ASN A 126 0.31 -17.53 -1.14
C ASN A 126 0.19 -16.12 -1.75
N TRP A 127 0.75 -15.10 -1.09
CA TRP A 127 0.82 -13.73 -1.61
C TRP A 127 2.05 -12.98 -1.06
N VAL A 128 2.50 -11.98 -1.82
CA VAL A 128 3.62 -11.09 -1.48
C VAL A 128 3.16 -9.65 -1.62
N MET A 129 3.28 -8.87 -0.54
CA MET A 129 2.98 -7.43 -0.55
C MET A 129 4.07 -6.63 -1.26
N ALA A 130 3.69 -5.50 -1.86
CA ALA A 130 4.60 -4.55 -2.51
C ALA A 130 5.32 -3.63 -1.54
#